data_AF-A0A846BIX0-F1
#
_entry.id   AF-A0A846BIX0-F1
#
_cell.length_a   1.000
_cell.length_b   1.000
_cell.length_c   1.000
_cell.angle_alpha   90.00
_cell.angle_beta   90.00
_cell.angle_gamma   90.00
#
_symmetry.space_group_name_H-M   'P 1'
#
loop_
_entity.id
_entity.type
_entity.pdbx_description
1 polymer ?
#
loop_
_entity_poly.entity_id
_entity_poly.type
_entity_poly.pdbx_seq_one_letter_code
_entity_poly.pdbx_strand_id
1 'polypeptide(L)' 'MAGNHYHSSQTNNSIVDGILNTGQLSRLEHLQLVSTLLSDYKVNDEQRSKINLIFDNLQTGRFKLID' A
#
# COMPACT_ATOMS: atom_id res chain seq x y z
N MET A 1 27.20 -10.23 -12.73
CA MET A 1 26.72 -8.91 -12.26
C MET A 1 25.22 -9.03 -12.04
N ALA A 2 24.79 -9.16 -10.78
CA ALA A 2 23.39 -9.37 -10.44
C ALA A 2 22.65 -8.03 -10.51
N GLY A 3 21.78 -7.88 -11.52
CA GLY A 3 20.84 -6.77 -11.60
C GLY A 3 19.74 -6.96 -10.56
N ASN A 4 19.81 -6.20 -9.47
CA ASN A 4 18.79 -6.15 -8.43
C ASN A 4 17.50 -5.49 -8.98
N HIS A 5 16.58 -6.27 -9.53
CA HIS A 5 15.21 -5.84 -9.86
C HIS A 5 14.17 -6.32 -8.83
N TYR A 6 14.54 -6.46 -7.56
CA TYR A 6 13.66 -6.98 -6.50
C TYR A 6 13.27 -5.95 -5.41
N HIS A 7 13.50 -4.65 -5.62
CA HIS A 7 13.32 -3.67 -4.51
C HIS A 7 11.93 -3.02 -4.45
N SER A 8 11.23 -2.85 -5.57
CA SER A 8 9.94 -2.13 -5.62
C SER A 8 8.72 -2.98 -5.22
N SER A 9 8.80 -4.31 -5.30
CA SER A 9 7.69 -5.20 -4.92
C SER A 9 7.65 -5.51 -3.42
N GLN A 10 8.80 -5.57 -2.74
CA GLN A 10 8.88 -5.87 -1.31
C GLN A 10 8.56 -4.67 -0.42
N THR A 11 8.99 -3.47 -0.79
CA THR A 11 8.72 -2.25 -0.01
C THR A 11 7.22 -1.93 0.09
N ASN A 12 6.47 -2.19 -0.98
CA ASN A 12 5.01 -1.98 -0.95
C ASN A 12 4.27 -2.99 -0.07
N ASN A 13 4.72 -4.25 -0.01
CA ASN A 13 4.11 -5.24 0.87
C ASN A 13 4.34 -4.89 2.34
N SER A 14 5.55 -4.46 2.72
CA SER A 14 5.85 -4.10 4.11
C SER A 14 5.04 -2.89 4.61
N ILE A 15 4.74 -1.92 3.74
CA ILE A 15 3.90 -0.77 4.08
C ILE A 15 2.44 -1.22 4.25
N VAL A 16 1.91 -2.00 3.31
CA VAL A 16 0.55 -2.56 3.37
C VAL A 16 0.36 -3.43 4.60
N ASP A 17 1.29 -4.33 4.89
CA ASP A 17 1.25 -5.19 6.07
C ASP A 17 1.35 -4.36 7.36
N GLY A 18 2.16 -3.29 7.35
CA GLY A 18 2.25 -2.31 8.44
C GLY A 18 0.90 -1.65 8.73
N ILE A 19 0.24 -1.11 7.71
CA ILE A 19 -1.07 -0.46 7.81
C ILE A 19 -2.15 -1.43 8.29
N LEU A 20 -2.15 -2.66 7.75
CA LEU A 20 -3.11 -3.69 8.16
C LEU A 20 -2.93 -4.09 9.63
N ASN A 21 -1.71 -4.07 10.14
CA ASN A 21 -1.40 -4.45 11.52
C ASN A 21 -1.67 -3.30 12.51
N THR A 22 -1.38 -2.06 12.14
CA THR A 22 -1.63 -0.89 13.00
C THR A 22 -3.09 -0.43 12.95
N GLY A 23 -3.79 -0.72 11.85
CA GLY A 23 -5.10 -0.13 11.56
C GLY A 23 -5.06 1.38 11.39
N GLN A 24 -3.87 1.91 11.11
CA GLN A 24 -3.60 3.34 10.98
C GLN A 24 -2.90 3.58 9.65
N LEU A 25 -3.27 4.68 9.01
CA LEU A 25 -2.73 5.07 7.71
C LEU A 25 -2.23 6.51 7.80
N SER A 26 -0.92 6.72 7.62
CA SER A 26 -0.37 8.07 7.50
C SER A 26 -0.75 8.68 6.14
N ARG A 27 -0.83 10.01 6.07
CA ARG A 27 -0.97 10.74 4.80
C ARG A 27 0.10 10.38 3.78
N LEU A 28 1.34 10.16 4.23
CA LEU A 28 2.43 9.75 3.35
C LEU A 28 2.18 8.37 2.76
N GLU A 29 1.76 7.42 3.59
CA GLU A 29 1.42 6.06 3.16
C GLU A 29 0.24 6.06 2.20
N HIS A 30 -0.81 6.85 2.50
CA HIS A 30 -1.94 7.04 1.60
C HIS A 30 -1.50 7.56 0.22
N LEU A 31 -0.67 8.61 0.18
CA LEU A 31 -0.15 9.15 -1.08
C LEU A 31 0.70 8.13 -1.84
N GLN A 32 1.50 7.35 -1.13
CA GLN A 32 2.35 6.31 -1.73
C GLN A 32 1.52 5.16 -2.33
N LEU A 33 0.42 4.77 -1.67
CA LEU A 33 -0.53 3.79 -2.19
C LEU A 33 -1.25 4.31 -3.43
N VAL A 34 -1.77 5.55 -3.41
CA VAL A 34 -2.43 6.16 -4.57
C VAL A 34 -1.45 6.31 -5.73
N SER A 35 -0.24 6.78 -5.47
CA SER A 35 0.82 6.91 -6.49
C SER A 35 1.16 5.55 -7.10
N THR A 36 1.23 4.49 -6.29
CA THR A 36 1.43 3.12 -6.77
C THR A 36 0.27 2.63 -7.62
N LEU A 37 -0.97 2.96 -7.25
CA LEU A 37 -2.18 2.57 -7.98
C LEU A 37 -2.29 3.29 -9.34
N LEU A 38 -1.87 4.56 -9.38
CA LEU A 38 -1.89 5.43 -10.56
C LEU A 38 -0.67 5.24 -11.46
N SER A 39 0.45 4.77 -10.91
CA SER A 39 1.60 4.40 -11.73
C SER A 39 1.23 3.17 -12.55
N ASP A 40 1.47 3.19 -13.85
CA ASP A 40 1.38 2.05 -14.79
C ASP A 40 2.32 0.87 -14.43
N TYR A 41 2.90 0.92 -13.23
CA TYR A 41 3.61 -0.18 -12.62
C TYR A 41 2.64 -1.36 -12.53
N LYS A 42 3.09 -2.55 -12.93
CA LYS A 42 2.31 -3.80 -12.85
C LYS A 42 2.00 -4.13 -11.38
N VAL A 43 1.02 -3.45 -10.80
CA VAL A 43 0.43 -3.80 -9.52
C VAL A 43 -0.30 -5.12 -9.77
N ASN A 44 0.20 -6.18 -9.16
CA ASN A 44 -0.41 -7.49 -9.28
C ASN A 44 -1.83 -7.46 -8.68
N ASP A 45 -2.74 -8.31 -9.15
CA ASP A 45 -4.13 -8.31 -8.66
C ASP A 45 -4.21 -8.49 -7.14
N GLU A 46 -3.31 -9.28 -6.56
CA GLU A 46 -3.21 -9.45 -5.11
C GLU A 46 -2.82 -8.14 -4.41
N GLN A 47 -1.88 -7.38 -4.96
CA GLN A 47 -1.49 -6.08 -4.40
C GLN A 47 -2.63 -5.07 -4.51
N ARG A 48 -3.32 -5.03 -5.67
CA ARG A 48 -4.52 -4.19 -5.85
C ARG A 48 -5.60 -4.54 -4.83
N SER A 49 -5.84 -5.84 -4.60
CA SER A 49 -6.83 -6.30 -3.62
C SER A 49 -6.48 -5.84 -2.20
N LYS A 50 -5.20 -5.90 -1.81
CA LYS A 50 -4.76 -5.42 -0.48
C LYS A 50 -4.89 -3.91 -0.34
N ILE A 51 -4.54 -3.17 -1.38
CA ILE A 51 -4.68 -1.71 -1.41
C ILE A 51 -6.16 -1.30 -1.31
N ASN A 52 -7.02 -1.94 -2.09
CA ASN A 52 -8.48 -1.72 -2.01
C ASN A 52 -9.02 -2.05 -0.63
N LEU A 53 -8.57 -3.14 0.00
CA LEU A 53 -8.96 -3.49 1.36
C LEU A 53 -8.58 -2.39 2.36
N ILE A 54 -7.39 -1.79 2.24
CA ILE A 54 -6.98 -0.67 3.09
C ILE A 54 -7.92 0.53 2.88
N PHE A 55 -8.21 0.88 1.62
CA PHE A 55 -9.12 1.99 1.31
C PHE A 55 -10.55 1.74 1.79
N ASP A 56 -11.08 0.53 1.64
CA ASP A 56 -12.39 0.15 2.18
C ASP A 56 -12.42 0.27 3.70
N ASN A 57 -11.37 -0.20 4.39
CA ASN A 57 -11.26 -0.06 5.84
C ASN A 57 -11.12 1.41 6.28
N LEU A 58 -10.44 2.24 5.50
CA LEU A 58 -10.38 3.69 5.73
C LEU A 58 -11.75 4.34 5.54
N GLN A 59 -12.46 4.03 4.46
CA GLN A 59 -13.75 4.63 4.12
C GLN A 59 -14.87 4.19 5.07
N THR A 60 -14.81 2.94 5.57
CA THR A 60 -15.71 2.45 6.62
C THR A 60 -15.35 2.95 8.02
N GLY A 61 -14.27 3.72 8.16
CA GLY A 61 -13.80 4.27 9.44
C GLY A 61 -13.16 3.25 10.38
N ARG A 62 -12.87 2.04 9.88
CA ARG A 62 -12.11 1.01 10.63
C ARG A 62 -10.65 1.40 10.78
N PHE A 63 -10.09 2.09 9.79
CA PHE A 63 -8.75 2.66 9.88
C PHE A 63 -8.80 4.15 10.19
N LYS A 64 -7.83 4.60 10.98
CA LYS A 64 -7.65 6.02 11.30
C LYS A 64 -6.58 6.60 10.39
N LEU A 65 -6.93 7.70 9.71
CA LEU A 65 -5.94 8.53 9.07
C LEU A 65 -5.16 9.28 10.16
N ILE A 66 -3.86 9.02 10.24
CA ILE A 66 -2.94 9.71 11.15
C ILE A 66 -2.04 10.64 10.31
N ASP A 67 -1.44 11.65 10.95
CA ASP A 67 -0.45 12.53 10.31
C ASP A 67 0.96 12.00 10.61
#